data_AF-A0A6G1SF79-F1
#
_entry.id   AF-A0A6G1SF79-F1
#
_cell.length_a   1.000
_cell.length_b   1.000
_cell.length_c   1.000
_cell.angle_alpha   90.00
_cell.angle_beta   90.00
_cell.angle_gamma   90.00
#
_symmetry.space_group_name_H-M   'P 1'
#
loop_
_entity.id
_entity.type
_entity.pdbx_description
1 polymer ?
#
loop_
_entity_poly.entity_id
_entity_poly.type
_entity_poly.pdbx_seq_one_letter_code
_entity_poly.pdbx_strand_id
1 'polypeptide(L)'
;VNDSTLVVKLGKLLDADLDMPITLTNTDEESSKKHPFPCPTTYRTALTHYLDITSNPRTHVLKELAEYTKNNKEQEMLRLMASTSPEGKQLYQQWIIQDNRNILHILEDLPSCKP
;
A
#
# COMPACT_ATOMS: atom_id res chain seq x y z
N VAL A 1 11.99 12.40 -2.28
CA VAL A 1 11.10 12.84 -1.18
C VAL A 1 9.72 12.98 -1.77
N ASN A 2 8.71 12.34 -1.18
CA ASN A 2 7.35 12.37 -1.69
C ASN A 2 6.67 13.71 -1.38
N ASP A 3 5.65 14.07 -2.16
CA ASP A 3 4.86 15.27 -1.93
C ASP A 3 4.09 15.16 -0.62
N SER A 4 4.22 16.18 0.24
CA SER A 4 3.54 16.26 1.54
C SER A 4 2.02 16.14 1.45
N THR A 5 1.42 16.62 0.35
CA THR A 5 -0.02 16.55 0.11
C THR A 5 -0.49 15.10 -0.07
N LEU A 6 0.29 14.27 -0.77
CA LEU A 6 0.00 12.85 -0.96
C LEU A 6 0.10 12.10 0.38
N VAL A 7 1.14 12.40 1.17
CA VAL A 7 1.34 11.80 2.50
C VAL A 7 0.17 12.14 3.43
N VAL A 8 -0.24 13.40 3.49
CA VAL A 8 -1.40 13.84 4.28
C VAL A 8 -2.69 13.19 3.80
N LYS A 9 -2.87 13.04 2.49
CA LYS A 9 -4.05 12.41 1.91
C LYS A 9 -4.12 10.92 2.24
N LEU A 10 -3.00 10.19 2.23
CA LEU A 10 -2.93 8.81 2.71
C LEU A 10 -3.36 8.70 4.17
N GLY A 11 -2.81 9.54 5.06
CA GLY A 11 -3.20 9.55 6.47
C GLY A 11 -4.70 9.78 6.68
N LYS A 12 -5.30 10.70 5.91
CA LYS A 12 -6.75 10.95 5.94
C LYS A 12 -7.57 9.77 5.44
N LEU A 13 -7.16 9.13 4.35
CA LEU A 13 -7.89 7.99 3.79
C LEU A 13 -7.88 6.78 4.74
N LEU A 14 -6.79 6.59 5.49
CA LEU A 14 -6.61 5.49 6.42
C LEU A 14 -7.00 5.82 7.86
N ASP A 15 -7.44 7.06 8.14
CA ASP A 15 -7.76 7.55 9.48
C ASP A 15 -6.62 7.30 10.49
N ALA A 16 -5.38 7.57 10.06
CA ALA A 16 -4.17 7.29 10.82
C ALA A 16 -3.48 8.58 11.29
N ASP A 17 -2.99 8.59 12.53
CA ASP A 17 -2.14 9.65 13.04
C ASP A 17 -0.73 9.55 12.45
N LEU A 18 -0.43 10.44 11.51
CA LEU A 18 0.86 10.44 10.80
C LEU A 18 2.04 10.81 11.70
N ASP A 19 1.82 11.49 12.83
CA ASP A 19 2.86 11.92 13.74
C ASP A 19 3.10 10.90 14.88
N MET A 20 2.35 9.79 14.87
CA MET A 20 2.56 8.66 15.78
C MET A 20 3.97 8.06 15.59
N PRO A 21 4.79 7.98 16.65
CA PRO A 21 6.08 7.31 16.59
C PRO A 21 5.90 5.79 16.53
N ILE A 22 6.63 5.15 15.63
CA ILE A 22 6.60 3.72 15.37
C ILE A 22 8.01 3.13 15.24
N THR A 23 8.07 1.83 15.50
CA THR A 23 9.24 0.97 15.21
C THR A 23 8.71 -0.32 14.61
N LEU A 24 9.18 -0.69 13.42
CA LEU A 24 8.88 -1.97 12.81
C LEU A 24 10.09 -2.90 13.00
N THR A 25 9.95 -3.86 13.91
CA THR A 25 11.00 -4.84 14.21
C THR A 25 10.72 -6.13 13.44
N ASN A 26 11.71 -6.61 12.71
CA ASN A 26 11.65 -7.92 12.07
C ASN A 26 11.46 -9.00 13.14
N THR A 27 10.46 -9.86 12.95
CA THR A 27 10.15 -10.97 13.87
C THR A 27 11.20 -12.08 13.84
N ASP A 28 12.04 -12.11 12.80
CA ASP A 28 13.22 -12.97 12.73
C ASP A 28 14.38 -12.34 13.53
N GLU A 29 14.62 -12.88 14.73
CA GLU A 29 15.66 -12.42 15.66
C GLU A 29 17.08 -12.64 15.14
N GLU A 30 17.30 -13.56 14.20
CA GLU A 30 18.61 -13.84 13.63
C GLU A 30 18.91 -12.95 12.41
N SER A 31 17.90 -12.27 11.89
CA SER A 31 18.06 -11.38 10.74
C SER A 31 18.97 -10.19 11.07
N SER A 32 19.94 -9.92 10.19
CA SER A 32 20.75 -8.69 10.23
C SER A 32 19.96 -7.46 9.81
N LYS A 33 18.86 -7.63 9.05
CA LYS A 33 17.93 -6.56 8.69
C LYS A 33 16.84 -6.45 9.75
N LYS A 34 17.16 -5.71 10.81
CA LYS A 34 16.26 -5.50 11.97
C LYS A 34 15.02 -4.66 11.65
N HIS A 35 15.15 -3.71 10.73
CA HIS A 35 14.08 -2.78 10.37
C HIS A 35 13.99 -2.63 8.84
N PRO A 36 12.79 -2.40 8.28
CA PRO A 36 12.63 -2.15 6.84
C PRO A 36 13.20 -0.79 6.40
N PHE A 37 13.30 0.16 7.33
CA PHE A 37 13.84 1.52 7.15
C PHE A 37 14.32 2.05 8.52
N PRO A 38 15.06 3.18 8.58
CA PRO A 38 15.54 3.73 9.84
C PRO A 38 14.42 3.94 10.86
N CYS A 39 14.55 3.30 12.03
CA CYS A 39 13.61 3.37 13.16
C CYS A 39 14.36 3.75 14.46
N PRO A 40 13.68 4.30 15.48
CA PRO A 40 12.27 4.73 15.49
C PRO A 40 12.03 5.93 14.57
N THR A 41 10.82 6.03 14.01
CA THR A 41 10.41 7.14 13.14
C THR A 41 8.89 7.37 13.23
N THR A 42 8.34 8.36 12.54
CA THR A 42 6.88 8.54 12.43
C THR A 42 6.36 8.01 11.10
N TYR A 43 5.06 7.70 11.01
CA TYR A 43 4.44 7.36 9.73
C TYR A 43 4.67 8.45 8.68
N ARG A 44 4.59 9.73 9.08
CA ARG A 44 4.87 10.89 8.21
C ARG A 44 6.27 10.80 7.62
N THR A 45 7.29 10.61 8.45
CA THR A 45 8.68 10.55 8.00
C THR A 45 8.91 9.33 7.12
N ALA A 46 8.38 8.17 7.49
CA ALA A 46 8.49 6.94 6.71
C ALA A 46 7.88 7.09 5.31
N LEU A 47 6.64 7.59 5.22
CA LEU A 47 5.93 7.81 3.96
C LEU A 47 6.54 8.95 3.13
N THR A 48 7.24 9.90 3.74
CA THR A 48 7.85 11.03 3.02
C THR A 48 9.23 10.67 2.44
N HIS A 49 10.01 9.88 3.17
CA HIS A 49 11.43 9.68 2.87
C HIS A 49 11.85 8.23 2.57
N TYR A 50 11.16 7.23 3.10
CA TYR A 50 11.64 5.85 3.08
C TYR A 50 10.83 4.92 2.18
N LEU A 51 9.57 5.26 1.92
CA LEU A 51 8.66 4.43 1.13
C LEU A 51 8.34 5.07 -0.22
N ASP A 52 8.11 4.23 -1.21
CA ASP A 52 7.57 4.64 -2.51
C ASP A 52 6.05 4.52 -2.47
N ILE A 53 5.37 5.67 -2.59
CA ILE A 53 3.91 5.76 -2.65
C ILE A 53 3.41 6.22 -4.02
N THR A 54 4.32 6.35 -4.99
CA THR A 54 4.04 6.97 -6.30
C THR A 54 4.11 5.98 -7.45
N SER A 55 4.91 4.91 -7.33
CA SER A 55 4.95 3.86 -8.34
C SER A 55 3.73 2.95 -8.29
N ASN A 56 3.53 2.21 -9.38
CA ASN A 56 2.47 1.20 -9.46
C ASN A 56 2.73 0.05 -8.47
N PRO A 57 1.79 -0.27 -7.57
CA PRO A 57 1.97 -1.32 -6.58
C PRO A 57 2.12 -2.69 -7.24
N ARG A 58 3.03 -3.51 -6.71
CA ARG A 58 3.22 -4.88 -7.17
C ARG A 58 2.04 -5.75 -6.77
N THR A 59 1.82 -6.84 -7.51
CA THR A 59 0.69 -7.78 -7.28
C THR A 59 0.62 -8.35 -5.87
N HIS A 60 1.74 -8.59 -5.19
CA HIS A 60 1.73 -9.05 -3.80
C HIS A 60 1.17 -7.99 -2.83
N VAL A 61 1.36 -6.69 -3.10
CA VAL A 61 0.76 -5.62 -2.30
C VAL A 61 -0.77 -5.66 -2.44
N LEU A 62 -1.28 -5.85 -3.66
CA LEU A 62 -2.71 -5.98 -3.93
C LEU A 62 -3.32 -7.19 -3.21
N LYS A 63 -2.57 -8.30 -3.14
CA LYS A 63 -2.99 -9.49 -2.40
C LYS A 63 -3.19 -9.19 -0.91
N GLU A 64 -2.24 -8.52 -0.28
CA GLU A 64 -2.34 -8.15 1.13
C GLU A 64 -3.46 -7.13 1.38
N LEU A 65 -3.62 -6.13 0.50
CA LEU A 65 -4.73 -5.16 0.59
C LEU A 65 -6.11 -5.80 0.53
N ALA A 66 -6.27 -6.89 -0.22
CA ALA A 66 -7.54 -7.59 -0.33
C ALA A 66 -8.04 -8.11 1.03
N GLU A 67 -7.13 -8.50 1.94
CA GLU A 67 -7.49 -9.00 3.28
C GLU A 67 -8.09 -7.91 4.17
N TYR A 68 -7.81 -6.64 3.87
CA TYR A 68 -8.34 -5.46 4.58
C TYR A 68 -9.48 -4.76 3.83
N THR A 69 -10.06 -5.43 2.83
CA THR A 69 -11.14 -4.88 1.99
C THR A 69 -12.47 -5.52 2.35
N LYS A 70 -13.41 -4.71 2.87
CA LYS A 70 -14.68 -5.22 3.41
C LYS A 70 -15.74 -5.53 2.34
N ASN A 71 -15.74 -4.82 1.22
CA ASN A 71 -16.68 -5.08 0.14
C ASN A 71 -16.19 -6.29 -0.68
N ASN A 72 -17.02 -7.33 -0.78
CA ASN A 72 -16.65 -8.56 -1.51
C ASN A 72 -16.24 -8.30 -2.96
N LYS A 73 -16.89 -7.36 -3.67
CA LYS A 73 -16.56 -7.07 -5.08
C LYS A 73 -15.20 -6.39 -5.21
N GLU A 74 -14.90 -5.43 -4.33
CA GLU A 74 -13.60 -4.75 -4.29
C GLU A 74 -12.48 -5.73 -3.89
N GLN A 75 -12.75 -6.59 -2.91
CA GLN A 75 -11.83 -7.64 -2.48
C GLN A 75 -11.54 -8.64 -3.61
N GLU A 76 -12.59 -9.13 -4.29
CA GLU A 76 -12.45 -10.04 -5.44
C GLU A 76 -11.66 -9.40 -6.58
N MET A 77 -11.88 -8.11 -6.85
CA MET A 77 -11.13 -7.36 -7.85
C MET A 77 -9.62 -7.30 -7.51
N LEU A 78 -9.27 -6.99 -6.26
CA LEU A 78 -7.87 -6.99 -5.79
C LEU A 78 -7.25 -8.39 -5.89
N ARG A 79 -7.96 -9.44 -5.47
CA ARG A 79 -7.50 -10.84 -5.58
C ARG A 79 -7.32 -11.27 -7.03
N LEU A 80 -8.22 -10.86 -7.92
CA LEU A 80 -8.12 -11.15 -9.35
C LEU A 80 -6.87 -10.51 -9.95
N MET A 81 -6.62 -9.23 -9.69
CA MET A 81 -5.40 -8.53 -10.14
C MET A 81 -4.11 -9.11 -9.53
N ALA A 82 -4.19 -9.68 -8.34
CA ALA A 82 -3.05 -10.35 -7.70
C ALA A 82 -2.81 -11.78 -8.21
N SER A 83 -3.75 -12.35 -8.96
CA SER A 83 -3.68 -13.73 -9.44
C SER A 83 -2.78 -13.89 -10.68
N THR A 84 -2.49 -15.15 -11.03
CA THR A 84 -1.72 -15.49 -12.24
C THR A 84 -2.59 -15.80 -13.46
N SER A 85 -3.92 -15.67 -13.34
CA SER A 85 -4.85 -15.96 -14.45
C SER A 85 -4.66 -14.95 -15.59
N PRO A 86 -4.96 -15.33 -16.85
CA PRO A 86 -4.93 -14.41 -17.98
C PRO A 86 -5.77 -13.16 -17.75
N GLU A 87 -6.97 -13.32 -17.21
CA GLU A 87 -7.92 -12.23 -16.93
C GLU A 87 -7.37 -11.30 -15.84
N GLY A 88 -6.78 -11.88 -14.78
CA GLY A 88 -6.16 -11.12 -13.69
C GLY A 88 -4.98 -10.29 -14.14
N LYS A 89 -4.09 -10.87 -14.95
CA LYS A 89 -2.95 -10.17 -15.56
C LYS A 89 -3.40 -9.05 -16.47
N GLN A 90 -4.43 -9.28 -17.28
CA GLN A 90 -4.97 -8.26 -18.17
C GLN A 90 -5.59 -7.11 -17.37
N LEU A 91 -6.37 -7.42 -16.32
CA LEU A 91 -6.97 -6.41 -15.47
C LEU A 91 -5.91 -5.59 -14.73
N TYR A 92 -4.88 -6.23 -14.16
CA TYR A 92 -3.75 -5.54 -13.55
C TYR A 92 -3.02 -4.63 -14.56
N GLN A 93 -2.75 -5.14 -15.77
CA GLN A 93 -2.07 -4.37 -16.80
C GLN A 93 -2.89 -3.12 -17.19
N GLN A 94 -4.21 -3.24 -17.33
CA GLN A 94 -5.07 -2.10 -17.64
C GLN A 94 -5.19 -1.13 -16.46
N TRP A 95 -5.68 -1.63 -15.32
CA TRP A 95 -6.13 -0.79 -14.22
C TRP A 95 -4.99 -0.25 -13.37
N ILE A 96 -3.88 -0.99 -13.22
CA ILE A 96 -2.72 -0.53 -12.45
C ILE A 96 -1.68 0.11 -13.36
N ILE A 97 -1.22 -0.59 -14.40
CA ILE A 97 -0.05 -0.17 -15.18
C ILE A 97 -0.41 0.91 -16.21
N GLN A 98 -1.38 0.66 -17.09
CA GLN A 98 -1.70 1.60 -18.17
C GLN A 98 -2.35 2.88 -17.65
N ASP A 99 -3.29 2.75 -16.71
CA ASP A 99 -3.93 3.89 -16.06
C ASP A 99 -3.03 4.56 -15.00
N ASN A 100 -1.81 4.03 -14.81
CA ASN A 100 -0.77 4.53 -13.90
C ASN A 100 -1.27 4.78 -12.47
N ARG A 101 -2.00 3.82 -11.90
CA ARG A 101 -2.52 3.93 -10.53
C ARG A 101 -1.44 3.57 -9.51
N ASN A 102 -1.25 4.47 -8.56
CA ASN A 102 -0.45 4.25 -7.35
C ASN A 102 -1.32 3.88 -6.14
N ILE A 103 -0.71 3.62 -4.98
CA ILE A 103 -1.43 3.19 -3.78
C ILE A 103 -2.56 4.15 -3.37
N LEU A 104 -2.39 5.45 -3.58
CA LEU A 104 -3.41 6.44 -3.24
C LEU A 104 -4.65 6.27 -4.12
N HIS A 105 -4.47 6.14 -5.45
CA HIS A 105 -5.59 5.94 -6.38
C HIS A 105 -6.37 4.67 -6.05
N ILE A 106 -5.68 3.60 -5.63
CA ILE A 106 -6.34 2.34 -5.23
C ILE A 106 -7.24 2.56 -4.01
N LEU A 107 -6.75 3.26 -2.98
CA LEU A 107 -7.53 3.53 -1.77
C LEU A 107 -8.68 4.51 -1.99
N GLU A 108 -8.61 5.35 -3.02
CA GLU A 108 -9.70 6.23 -3.43
C GLU A 108 -10.78 5.49 -4.23
N ASP A 109 -10.39 4.66 -5.18
CA ASP A 109 -11.30 3.89 -6.03
C ASP A 109 -11.96 2.72 -5.27
N LEU A 110 -11.28 2.19 -4.25
CA LEU A 110 -11.74 1.08 -3.40
C LEU A 110 -11.90 1.54 -1.94
N PRO A 111 -12.94 2.34 -1.62
CA PRO A 111 -13.07 2.98 -0.31
C PRO A 111 -13.30 2.00 0.84
N SER A 112 -13.65 0.74 0.56
CA SER A 112 -13.79 -0.30 1.59
C SER A 112 -12.46 -0.96 1.98
N CYS A 113 -11.37 -0.68 1.24
CA CYS A 113 -10.01 -1.09 1.55
C CYS A 113 -9.44 -0.18 2.67
N LYS A 114 -9.34 -0.73 3.88
CA LYS A 114 -8.84 -0.02 5.08
C LYS A 114 -7.76 -0.87 5.78
N PRO A 115 -6.57 -0.97 5.18
CA PRO A 115 -5.41 -1.64 5.80
C PRO A 115 -4.89 -0.89 7.02
#